data_AF-A0A2T7KGH5-F1
#
_entry.id   AF-A0A2T7KGH5-F1
#
_cell.length_a   1.000
_cell.length_b   1.000
_cell.length_c   1.000
_cell.angle_alpha   90.00
_cell.angle_beta   90.00
_cell.angle_gamma   90.00
#
_symmetry.space_group_name_H-M   'P 1'
#
loop_
_entity.id
_entity.type
_entity.pdbx_description
1 polymer ?
#
loop_
_entity_poly.entity_id
_entity_poly.type
_entity_poly.pdbx_seq_one_letter_code
_entity_poly.pdbx_strand_id
1 'polypeptide(L)'
;MVRQRSPSAPQHGVQSAARRAHGPGKRLIADEAFRAELSLCDRWGIPHSQFRGAGDGTWTALDREKALAYQAYLRTVCTCGTRHDDWDHGGPDQEDAYAVTVQRCIGCQVIGEKQAELSRDWGDDTHGLKVALIPAAHAAAIEADREHRATRRRHGD
;
A
#
# COMPACT_ATOMS: atom_id res chain seq x y z
N MET A 1 43.64 35.48 -43.06
CA MET A 1 42.28 35.28 -43.63
C MET A 1 42.03 33.77 -43.58
N VAL A 2 41.01 33.17 -42.96
CA VAL A 2 39.67 33.58 -42.51
C VAL A 2 39.35 32.78 -41.24
N ARG A 3 38.86 33.47 -40.19
CA ARG A 3 38.25 32.87 -39.00
C ARG A 3 36.93 32.23 -39.39
N GLN A 4 36.71 30.95 -39.11
CA GLN A 4 35.37 30.35 -39.18
C GLN A 4 34.79 30.26 -37.76
N ARG A 5 33.67 30.97 -37.56
CA ARG A 5 32.87 31.02 -36.34
C ARG A 5 31.94 29.80 -36.31
N SER A 6 31.94 29.05 -35.22
CA SER A 6 30.85 28.11 -34.91
C SER A 6 29.55 28.87 -34.59
N PRO A 7 28.37 28.41 -35.03
CA PRO A 7 27.11 28.94 -34.54
C PRO A 7 26.74 28.24 -33.22
N SER A 8 26.61 29.04 -32.16
CA SER A 8 26.07 28.63 -30.86
C SER A 8 24.60 28.24 -31.01
N ALA A 9 24.22 27.06 -30.50
CA ALA A 9 22.83 26.63 -30.41
C ALA A 9 22.03 27.54 -29.45
N PRO A 10 20.77 27.87 -29.75
CA PRO A 10 19.95 28.71 -28.88
C PRO A 10 19.54 27.93 -27.63
N GLN A 11 19.90 28.47 -26.47
CA GLN A 11 19.47 27.98 -25.16
C GLN A 11 18.00 28.35 -24.93
N HIS A 12 17.08 27.61 -25.56
CA HIS A 12 15.66 27.75 -25.29
C HIS A 12 15.28 27.07 -23.97
N GLY A 13 15.28 27.86 -22.89
CA GLY A 13 14.13 27.94 -21.98
C GLY A 13 13.72 26.68 -21.20
N VAL A 14 14.63 26.03 -20.49
CA VAL A 14 14.28 24.99 -19.49
C VAL A 14 13.48 25.54 -18.30
N GLN A 15 13.37 26.87 -18.17
CA GLN A 15 12.73 27.52 -17.01
C GLN A 15 11.20 27.68 -17.11
N SER A 16 10.54 27.23 -18.19
CA SER A 16 9.10 27.53 -18.41
C SER A 16 8.13 26.44 -17.92
N ALA A 17 8.55 25.17 -17.82
CA ALA A 17 7.65 24.07 -17.49
C ALA A 17 7.12 24.10 -16.05
N ALA A 18 7.96 24.51 -15.09
CA ALA A 18 7.61 24.57 -13.67
C ALA A 18 6.48 25.57 -13.35
N ARG A 19 6.32 26.64 -14.16
CA ARG A 19 5.32 27.68 -13.92
C ARG A 19 3.91 27.31 -14.41
N ARG A 20 3.73 26.20 -15.14
CA ARG A 20 2.43 25.78 -15.70
C ARG A 20 1.65 24.74 -14.87
N ALA A 21 2.19 24.32 -13.73
CA ALA A 21 1.56 23.33 -12.84
C ALA A 21 0.51 23.91 -11.86
N HIS A 22 0.00 25.12 -12.10
CA HIS A 22 -0.88 25.85 -11.16
C HIS A 22 -2.36 25.71 -11.53
N GLY A 23 -2.82 24.48 -11.71
CA GLY A 23 -4.25 24.16 -11.78
C GLY A 23 -4.64 23.26 -10.59
N PRO A 24 -5.91 23.30 -10.13
CA PRO A 24 -6.39 22.38 -9.10
C PRO A 24 -6.09 20.94 -9.54
N GLY A 25 -5.47 20.14 -8.64
CA GLY A 25 -5.10 18.74 -8.90
C GLY A 25 -3.81 18.50 -9.69
N LYS A 26 -3.25 19.48 -10.42
CA LYS A 26 -2.05 19.26 -11.27
C LYS A 26 -0.80 18.90 -10.47
N ARG A 27 -0.63 19.51 -9.30
CA ARG A 27 0.46 19.14 -8.37
C ARG A 27 0.27 17.74 -7.82
N LEU A 28 -0.96 17.30 -7.60
CA LEU A 28 -1.22 15.97 -7.06
C LEU A 28 -0.77 14.85 -8.00
N ILE A 29 -0.90 15.04 -9.32
CA ILE A 29 -0.49 14.04 -10.31
C ILE A 29 1.03 14.05 -10.53
N ALA A 30 1.66 15.22 -10.50
CA ALA A 30 3.10 15.34 -10.83
C ALA A 30 4.03 15.17 -9.61
N ASP A 31 3.56 15.43 -8.39
CA ASP A 31 4.39 15.50 -7.18
C ASP A 31 4.18 14.25 -6.31
N GLU A 32 5.13 13.31 -6.37
CA GLU A 32 5.10 12.08 -5.58
C GLU A 32 5.21 12.34 -4.07
N ALA A 33 6.10 13.25 -3.66
CA ALA A 33 6.29 13.58 -2.25
C ALA A 33 4.99 14.16 -1.67
N PHE A 34 4.37 15.12 -2.36
CA PHE A 34 3.10 15.70 -1.93
C PHE A 34 1.97 14.66 -1.83
N ARG A 35 1.94 13.67 -2.73
CA ARG A 35 1.00 12.53 -2.61
C ARG A 35 1.26 11.67 -1.39
N ALA A 36 2.52 11.37 -1.10
CA ALA A 36 2.90 10.60 0.09
C ALA A 36 2.47 11.32 1.38
N GLU A 37 2.67 12.64 1.44
CA GLU A 37 2.20 13.47 2.57
C GLU A 37 0.67 13.37 2.74
N LEU A 38 -0.10 13.52 1.65
CA LEU A 38 -1.57 13.41 1.73
C LEU A 38 -2.06 12.00 2.07
N SER A 39 -1.35 10.95 1.63
CA SER A 39 -1.66 9.57 2.02
C SER A 39 -1.53 9.35 3.54
N LEU A 40 -0.55 9.99 4.18
CA LEU A 40 -0.39 9.92 5.63
C LEU A 40 -1.45 10.75 6.34
N CYS A 41 -1.74 11.94 5.82
CA CYS A 41 -2.80 12.81 6.35
C CYS A 41 -4.17 12.12 6.36
N ASP A 42 -4.54 11.47 5.25
CA ASP A 42 -5.78 10.70 5.10
C ASP A 42 -5.86 9.54 6.11
N ARG A 43 -4.78 8.76 6.22
CA ARG A 43 -4.70 7.62 7.16
C ARG A 43 -4.80 8.06 8.63
N TRP A 44 -4.22 9.19 8.98
CA TRP A 44 -4.21 9.70 10.36
C TRP A 44 -5.40 10.62 10.67
N GLY A 45 -6.17 11.02 9.67
CA GLY A 45 -7.30 11.94 9.84
C GLY A 45 -6.89 13.35 10.24
N ILE A 46 -5.73 13.84 9.77
CA ILE A 46 -5.18 15.16 10.14
C ILE A 46 -5.12 16.11 8.92
N PRO A 47 -5.21 17.44 9.13
CA PRO A 47 -4.99 18.40 8.06
C PRO A 47 -3.51 18.43 7.61
N HIS A 48 -3.29 18.68 6.32
CA HIS A 48 -1.94 18.72 5.74
C HIS A 48 -1.06 19.85 6.31
N SER A 49 -1.68 20.95 6.74
CA SER A 49 -1.03 22.01 7.51
C SER A 49 -0.40 21.44 8.79
N GLN A 50 -1.16 20.72 9.62
CA GLN A 50 -0.66 20.06 10.83
C GLN A 50 0.44 19.04 10.52
N PHE A 51 0.29 18.22 9.46
CA PHE A 51 1.32 17.28 9.04
C PHE A 51 2.67 17.97 8.79
N ARG A 52 2.64 19.17 8.19
CA ARG A 52 3.82 20.00 7.94
C ARG A 52 4.36 20.74 9.17
N GLY A 53 3.78 20.52 10.35
CA GLY A 53 4.11 21.26 11.56
C GLY A 53 3.59 22.71 11.56
N ALA A 54 2.64 23.03 10.68
CA ALA A 54 2.04 24.37 10.58
C ALA A 54 0.55 24.30 10.94
N GLY A 55 0.15 24.77 12.12
CA GLY A 55 -1.25 24.81 12.53
C GLY A 55 -1.51 24.06 13.84
N ASP A 56 -2.72 24.23 14.35
CA ASP A 56 -3.20 23.72 15.65
C ASP A 56 -4.14 22.51 15.51
N GLY A 57 -4.21 21.92 14.32
CA GLY A 57 -5.15 20.85 13.97
C GLY A 57 -6.48 21.34 13.40
N THR A 58 -6.68 22.65 13.27
CA THR A 58 -7.86 23.19 12.59
C THR A 58 -7.79 22.98 11.09
N TRP A 59 -8.88 22.46 10.51
CA TRP A 59 -9.01 22.28 9.06
C TRP A 59 -9.20 23.61 8.34
N THR A 60 -8.16 24.09 7.67
CA THR A 60 -8.26 25.27 6.79
C THR A 60 -9.02 24.95 5.51
N ALA A 61 -9.50 25.99 4.80
CA ALA A 61 -10.11 25.81 3.48
C ALA A 61 -9.18 25.06 2.50
N LEU A 62 -7.89 25.41 2.52
CA LEU A 62 -6.88 24.76 1.70
C LEU A 62 -6.66 23.30 2.07
N ASP A 63 -6.69 22.94 3.36
CA ASP A 63 -6.57 21.54 3.78
C ASP A 63 -7.76 20.71 3.32
N ARG A 64 -8.97 21.29 3.39
CA ARG A 64 -10.19 20.64 2.88
C ARG A 64 -10.12 20.41 1.37
N GLU A 65 -9.67 21.41 0.61
CA GLU A 65 -9.48 21.28 -0.84
C GLU A 65 -8.49 20.17 -1.18
N LYS A 66 -7.36 20.08 -0.46
CA LYS A 66 -6.38 19.01 -0.66
C LYS A 66 -6.95 17.64 -0.33
N ALA A 67 -7.69 17.50 0.78
CA ALA A 67 -8.29 16.23 1.16
C ALA A 67 -9.33 15.75 0.13
N LEU A 68 -10.20 16.66 -0.34
CA LEU A 68 -11.16 16.33 -1.40
C LEU A 68 -10.46 15.99 -2.73
N ALA A 69 -9.40 16.72 -3.09
CA ALA A 69 -8.60 16.40 -4.27
C ALA A 69 -7.92 15.03 -4.16
N TYR A 70 -7.40 14.69 -2.97
CA TYR A 70 -6.80 13.38 -2.71
C TYR A 70 -7.83 12.25 -2.79
N GLN A 71 -9.01 12.44 -2.21
CA GLN A 71 -10.11 11.47 -2.33
C GLN A 71 -10.55 11.28 -3.79
N ALA A 72 -10.62 12.36 -4.57
CA ALA A 72 -10.92 12.28 -6.00
C ALA A 72 -9.86 11.49 -6.76
N TYR A 73 -8.58 11.72 -6.45
CA TYR A 73 -7.45 10.96 -6.99
C TYR A 73 -7.49 9.48 -6.61
N LEU A 74 -7.84 9.11 -5.37
CA LEU A 74 -7.95 7.70 -4.99
C LEU A 74 -8.95 6.93 -5.85
N ARG A 75 -10.00 7.58 -6.34
CA ARG A 75 -10.98 6.97 -7.26
C ARG A 75 -10.42 6.71 -8.66
N THR A 76 -9.31 7.34 -9.04
CA THR A 76 -8.64 7.13 -10.33
C THR A 76 -7.53 6.08 -10.26
N VAL A 77 -7.19 5.61 -9.05
CA VAL A 77 -6.17 4.57 -8.85
C VAL A 77 -6.87 3.21 -8.77
N CYS A 78 -6.30 2.21 -9.44
CA CYS A 78 -6.82 0.85 -9.36
C CYS A 78 -6.70 0.29 -7.94
N THR A 79 -7.52 -0.69 -7.59
CA THR A 79 -7.46 -1.37 -6.29
C THR A 79 -6.14 -2.09 -6.04
N CYS A 80 -5.38 -2.43 -7.09
CA CYS A 80 -4.02 -2.96 -6.98
C CYS A 80 -2.96 -1.89 -6.67
N GLY A 81 -3.32 -0.60 -6.66
CA GLY A 81 -2.42 0.53 -6.43
C GLY A 81 -1.82 1.13 -7.70
N THR A 82 -1.96 0.49 -8.86
CA THR A 82 -1.47 1.02 -10.14
C THR A 82 -2.31 2.22 -10.59
N ARG A 83 -1.64 3.30 -10.98
CA ARG A 83 -2.29 4.51 -11.52
C ARG A 83 -2.52 4.34 -13.01
N HIS A 84 -3.55 5.01 -13.53
CA HIS A 84 -3.80 5.03 -14.97
C HIS A 84 -2.67 5.70 -15.76
N ASP A 85 -2.09 6.78 -15.24
CA ASP A 85 -0.96 7.47 -15.90
C ASP A 85 0.36 6.68 -15.82
N ASP A 86 0.48 5.74 -14.86
CA ASP A 86 1.62 4.83 -14.77
C ASP A 86 1.44 3.64 -15.73
N TRP A 87 0.26 3.49 -16.33
CA TRP A 87 -0.06 2.43 -17.26
C TRP A 87 0.40 2.82 -18.68
N ASP A 88 1.66 2.52 -18.98
CA ASP A 88 2.16 2.53 -20.35
C ASP A 88 1.70 1.24 -21.05
N HIS A 89 0.60 1.35 -21.79
CA HIS A 89 0.33 0.39 -22.86
C HIS A 89 1.45 0.64 -23.88
N GLY A 90 2.49 -0.17 -23.86
CA GLY A 90 3.51 -0.10 -24.89
C GLY A 90 2.88 0.00 -26.29
N GLY A 91 3.62 0.54 -27.26
CA GLY A 91 3.18 0.51 -28.65
C GLY A 91 2.81 -0.92 -29.13
N PRO A 92 2.20 -1.08 -30.31
CA PRO A 92 1.70 -2.39 -30.79
C PRO A 92 2.70 -3.56 -30.70
N ASP A 93 4.00 -3.25 -30.69
CA ASP A 93 5.12 -4.20 -30.64
C ASP A 93 5.96 -4.09 -29.35
N GLN A 94 5.45 -3.46 -28.29
CA GLN A 94 6.14 -3.32 -27.00
C GLN A 94 5.44 -4.14 -25.91
N GLU A 95 6.24 -4.62 -24.95
CA GLU A 95 5.73 -5.35 -23.79
C GLU A 95 4.94 -4.41 -22.86
N ASP A 96 3.91 -4.93 -22.20
CA ASP A 96 3.18 -4.19 -21.17
C ASP A 96 4.13 -3.74 -20.06
N ALA A 97 3.92 -2.54 -19.52
CA ALA A 97 4.72 -2.01 -18.42
C ALA A 97 4.70 -2.90 -17.15
N TYR A 98 3.71 -3.79 -17.01
CA TYR A 98 3.55 -4.68 -15.86
C TYR A 98 3.20 -6.11 -16.28
N ALA A 99 3.92 -7.08 -15.75
CA ALA A 99 3.58 -8.50 -15.85
C ALA A 99 2.82 -8.98 -14.60
N VAL A 100 1.80 -9.82 -14.79
CA VAL A 100 1.10 -10.49 -13.69
C VAL A 100 1.99 -11.58 -13.10
N THR A 101 2.18 -11.58 -11.79
CA THR A 101 2.84 -12.67 -11.05
C THR A 101 1.87 -13.34 -10.07
N VAL A 102 1.97 -14.67 -9.96
CA VAL A 102 1.24 -15.44 -8.96
C VAL A 102 2.24 -15.87 -7.89
N GLN A 103 2.01 -15.43 -6.66
CA GLN A 103 2.83 -15.81 -5.51
C GLN A 103 1.99 -16.62 -4.53
N ARG A 104 2.52 -17.77 -4.09
CA ARG A 104 1.87 -18.59 -3.08
C ARG A 104 2.31 -18.15 -1.69
N CYS A 105 1.36 -17.78 -0.84
CA CYS A 105 1.62 -17.58 0.58
C CYS A 105 1.75 -18.93 1.29
N ILE A 106 2.93 -19.22 1.85
CA ILE A 106 3.19 -20.48 2.58
C ILE A 106 2.24 -20.64 3.78
N GLY A 107 1.93 -19.56 4.51
CA GLY A 107 1.01 -19.63 5.64
C GLY A 107 -0.42 -20.03 5.21
N CYS A 108 -0.93 -19.43 4.13
CA CYS A 108 -2.24 -19.80 3.58
C CYS A 108 -2.24 -21.23 3.01
N GLN A 109 -1.13 -21.67 2.41
CA GLN A 109 -0.97 -23.05 1.97
C GLN A 109 -1.11 -24.02 3.15
N VAL A 110 -0.37 -23.80 4.24
CA VAL A 110 -0.41 -24.67 5.44
C VAL A 110 -1.79 -24.71 6.07
N ILE A 111 -2.48 -23.55 6.15
CA ILE A 111 -3.86 -23.50 6.66
C ILE A 111 -4.78 -24.34 5.76
N GLY A 112 -4.72 -24.15 4.44
CA GLY A 112 -5.54 -24.87 3.48
C GLY A 112 -5.28 -26.37 3.50
N GLU A 113 -4.02 -26.80 3.61
CA GLU A 113 -3.63 -28.20 3.74
C GLU A 113 -4.22 -28.83 5.00
N LYS A 114 -4.14 -28.14 6.15
CA LYS A 114 -4.71 -28.65 7.41
C LYS A 114 -6.23 -28.69 7.40
N GLN A 115 -6.88 -27.71 6.77
CA GLN A 115 -8.34 -27.75 6.56
C GLN A 115 -8.74 -28.95 5.69
N ALA A 116 -8.02 -29.17 4.58
CA ALA A 116 -8.28 -30.31 3.71
C ALA A 116 -8.04 -31.65 4.42
N GLU A 117 -7.00 -31.75 5.26
CA GLU A 117 -6.77 -32.91 6.12
C GLU A 117 -7.95 -33.17 7.06
N LEU A 118 -8.40 -32.16 7.82
CA LEU A 118 -9.53 -32.29 8.73
C LEU A 118 -10.83 -32.68 8.01
N SER A 119 -11.09 -32.10 6.85
CA SER A 119 -12.25 -32.46 6.03
C SER A 119 -12.20 -33.90 5.54
N ARG A 120 -11.01 -34.46 5.25
CA ARG A 120 -10.87 -35.87 4.89
C ARG A 120 -11.07 -36.80 6.07
N ASP A 121 -10.48 -36.46 7.22
CA ASP A 121 -10.44 -37.35 8.37
C ASP A 121 -11.77 -37.37 9.12
N TRP A 122 -12.43 -36.22 9.27
CA TRP A 122 -13.63 -36.05 10.11
C TRP A 122 -14.90 -35.78 9.30
N GLY A 123 -14.80 -35.64 7.97
CA GLY A 123 -15.96 -35.45 7.08
C GLY A 123 -16.80 -34.23 7.46
N ASP A 124 -18.10 -34.45 7.64
CA ASP A 124 -19.08 -33.42 7.99
C ASP A 124 -18.96 -32.94 9.46
N ASP A 125 -18.16 -33.57 10.31
CA ASP A 125 -17.94 -33.15 11.70
C ASP A 125 -16.89 -32.03 11.84
N THR A 126 -16.66 -31.28 10.76
CA THR A 126 -15.76 -30.12 10.74
C THR A 126 -16.48 -28.80 11.06
N HIS A 127 -17.80 -28.82 11.20
CA HIS A 127 -18.61 -27.65 11.52
C HIS A 127 -18.19 -27.05 12.87
N GLY A 128 -17.81 -25.77 12.86
CA GLY A 128 -17.37 -25.04 14.05
C GLY A 128 -15.87 -25.09 14.33
N LEU A 129 -15.08 -25.84 13.54
CA LEU A 129 -13.63 -25.86 13.66
C LEU A 129 -12.98 -24.70 12.89
N LYS A 130 -12.00 -24.04 13.51
CA LYS A 130 -11.19 -22.98 12.88
C LYS A 130 -9.72 -23.37 12.89
N VAL A 131 -9.13 -23.43 11.70
CA VAL A 131 -7.68 -23.59 11.52
C VAL A 131 -7.04 -22.21 11.46
N ALA A 132 -6.03 -21.98 12.29
CA ALA A 132 -5.29 -20.73 12.33
C ALA A 132 -3.81 -21.01 12.65
N LEU A 133 -2.94 -20.12 12.18
CA LEU A 133 -1.54 -20.08 12.59
C LEU A 133 -1.41 -19.20 13.83
N ILE A 134 -0.68 -19.69 14.83
CA ILE A 134 -0.26 -18.92 15.99
C ILE A 134 1.27 -18.90 16.06
N PRO A 135 1.89 -17.88 16.66
CA PRO A 135 3.33 -17.88 16.89
C PRO A 135 3.77 -19.12 17.67
N ALA A 136 4.93 -19.70 17.34
CA ALA A 136 5.43 -20.91 17.97
C ALA A 136 5.54 -20.77 19.50
N ALA A 137 5.96 -19.60 19.99
CA ALA A 137 6.00 -19.30 21.42
C ALA A 137 4.61 -19.37 22.09
N HIS A 138 3.55 -18.95 21.39
CA HIS A 138 2.19 -19.04 21.91
C HIS A 138 1.72 -20.50 21.96
N ALA A 139 2.05 -21.29 20.93
CA ALA A 139 1.73 -22.72 20.92
C ALA A 139 2.40 -23.44 22.11
N ALA A 140 3.70 -23.22 22.33
CA ALA A 140 4.43 -23.79 23.44
C ALA A 140 3.87 -23.37 24.81
N ALA A 141 3.47 -22.10 24.96
CA ALA A 141 2.86 -21.62 26.20
C ALA A 141 1.50 -22.28 26.47
N ILE A 142 0.67 -22.49 25.43
CA ILE A 142 -0.61 -23.20 25.57
C ILE A 142 -0.40 -24.66 25.98
N GLU A 143 0.60 -25.33 25.40
CA GLU A 143 0.96 -26.70 25.77
C GLU A 143 1.43 -26.79 27.23
N ALA A 144 2.34 -25.91 27.65
CA ALA A 144 2.82 -25.87 29.02
C ALA A 144 1.69 -25.63 30.05
N ASP A 145 0.73 -24.74 29.76
CA ASP A 145 -0.45 -24.54 30.62
C ASP A 145 -1.34 -25.79 30.70
N ARG A 146 -1.55 -26.49 29.58
CA ARG A 146 -2.30 -27.76 29.56
C ARG A 146 -1.64 -28.83 30.42
N GLU A 147 -0.33 -29.00 30.30
CA GLU A 147 0.46 -29.95 31.10
C GLU A 147 0.42 -29.60 32.59
N HIS A 148 0.57 -28.32 32.93
CA HIS A 148 0.50 -27.86 34.32
C HIS A 148 -0.87 -28.18 34.94
N ARG A 149 -1.97 -27.88 34.21
CA ARG A 149 -3.34 -28.19 34.67
C ARG A 149 -3.58 -29.69 34.82
N ALA A 150 -3.10 -30.50 33.89
CA ALA A 150 -3.23 -31.95 33.96
C ALA A 150 -2.49 -32.53 35.18
N THR A 151 -1.29 -32.02 35.47
CA THR A 151 -0.49 -32.44 36.62
C THR A 151 -1.16 -32.05 37.94
N ARG A 152 -1.71 -30.84 38.04
CA ARG A 152 -2.46 -30.39 39.24
C ARG A 152 -3.69 -31.25 39.52
N ARG A 153 -4.44 -31.66 38.49
CA ARG A 153 -5.60 -32.54 38.65
C ARG A 153 -5.23 -33.92 39.19
N ARG A 154 -4.04 -34.44 38.87
CA ARG A 154 -3.57 -35.75 39.34
C ARG A 154 -3.06 -35.77 40.79
N HIS A 155 -2.69 -34.61 41.34
CA HIS A 155 -2.15 -34.48 42.71
C HIS A 155 -3.18 -33.94 43.73
N GLY A 156 -4.44 -33.76 43.31
CA GLY A 156 -5.52 -33.20 44.12
C GLY A 156 -6.62 -34.20 44.52
N ASP A 157 -6.42 -35.49 44.26
CA ASP A 157 -7.11 -36.64 44.89
C ASP A 157 -6.18 -37.26 45.94
#